data_AF-A0AA39RH86-F1
#
_entry.id   AF-A0AA39RH86-F1
#
_cell.length_a   1.000
_cell.length_b   1.000
_cell.length_c   1.000
_cell.angle_alpha   90.00
_cell.angle_beta   90.00
_cell.angle_gamma   90.00
#
_symmetry.space_group_name_H-M   'P 1'
#
loop_
_entity.id
_entity.type
_entity.pdbx_description
1 polymer ?
#
loop_
_entity_poly.entity_id
_entity_poly.type
_entity_poly.pdbx_seq_one_letter_code
_entity_poly.pdbx_strand_id
1 'polypeptide(L)'
;MNASKFIKCVTVGDGAVGKTCMLICYTSNKFPTDYIPTVFDNFSANVAVDGSIVNLGLWDTADLRDDSRYLVDQMGSNVVTSAQGEELRKQIGAAAYIECSSKTQQNVKAVFDTAIKVVLQPPRRKEMVARKKRRRSSGCSLA
;
A
#
# COMPACT_ATOMS: atom_id res chain seq x y z
N MET A 1 14.42 13.81 24.34
CA MET A 1 13.41 12.75 24.14
C MET A 1 12.91 12.87 22.71
N ASN A 2 13.10 11.85 21.87
CA ASN A 2 12.56 11.89 20.51
C ASN A 2 11.03 11.87 20.61
N ALA A 3 10.35 12.88 20.07
CA ALA A 3 8.91 12.89 19.99
C ALA A 3 8.43 11.61 19.28
N SER A 4 7.49 10.88 19.88
CA SER A 4 6.88 9.73 19.22
C SER A 4 6.15 10.23 17.97
N LYS A 5 6.55 9.72 16.80
CA LYS A 5 5.93 10.11 15.53
C LYS A 5 4.63 9.32 15.36
N PHE A 6 3.54 10.01 15.11
CA PHE A 6 2.29 9.40 14.70
C PHE A 6 2.22 9.30 13.17
N ILE A 7 1.88 8.12 12.66
CA ILE A 7 1.73 7.85 11.22
C ILE A 7 0.32 7.32 10.99
N LYS A 8 -0.46 8.01 10.14
CA LYS A 8 -1.75 7.54 9.65
C LYS A 8 -1.55 6.78 8.34
N CYS A 9 -1.87 5.49 8.33
CA CYS A 9 -1.85 4.60 7.17
C CYS A 9 -3.29 4.23 6.81
N VAL A 10 -3.68 4.50 5.56
CA VAL A 10 -5.00 4.18 5.02
C VAL A 10 -4.83 3.13 3.94
N THR A 11 -5.54 2.01 4.05
CA THR A 11 -5.49 0.93 3.05
C THR A 11 -6.64 1.09 2.07
N VAL A 12 -6.33 1.20 0.78
CA VAL A 12 -7.30 1.40 -0.30
C VAL A 12 -7.14 0.34 -1.39
N GLY A 13 -8.18 0.14 -2.19
CA GLY A 13 -8.23 -0.84 -3.27
C GLY A 13 -9.64 -1.36 -3.49
N ASP A 14 -9.83 -2.13 -4.57
CA ASP A 14 -11.12 -2.64 -4.98
C ASP A 14 -11.75 -3.57 -3.94
N GLY A 15 -13.02 -3.90 -4.16
CA GLY A 15 -13.70 -4.85 -3.33
C GLY A 15 -13.11 -6.25 -3.38
N ALA A 16 -13.21 -6.95 -2.25
CA ALA A 16 -12.75 -8.34 -2.10
C ALA A 16 -11.24 -8.61 -2.33
N VAL A 17 -10.40 -7.59 -2.56
CA VAL A 17 -8.93 -7.77 -2.74
C VAL A 17 -8.17 -8.13 -1.46
N GLY A 18 -8.84 -8.18 -0.30
CA GLY A 18 -8.24 -8.64 0.96
C GLY A 18 -7.65 -7.55 1.87
N LYS A 19 -8.04 -6.28 1.70
CA LYS A 19 -7.59 -5.14 2.55
C LYS A 19 -7.77 -5.41 4.04
N THR A 20 -9.00 -5.76 4.46
CA THR A 20 -9.36 -6.06 5.85
C THR A 20 -8.56 -7.26 6.38
N CYS A 21 -8.44 -8.33 5.60
CA CYS A 21 -7.64 -9.50 5.99
C CYS A 21 -6.16 -9.15 6.20
N MET A 22 -5.60 -8.25 5.39
CA MET A 22 -4.22 -7.79 5.54
C MET A 22 -4.03 -7.00 6.84
N LEU A 23 -4.95 -6.10 7.17
CA LEU A 23 -4.88 -5.33 8.42
C LEU A 23 -5.03 -6.23 9.64
N ILE A 24 -6.02 -7.14 9.65
CA ILE A 24 -6.22 -8.09 10.75
C ILE A 24 -5.02 -9.02 10.91
N CYS A 25 -4.47 -9.53 9.81
CA CYS A 25 -3.29 -10.36 9.85
C CYS A 25 -2.09 -9.63 10.45
N TYR A 26 -1.92 -8.35 10.12
CA TYR A 26 -0.84 -7.54 10.68
C TYR A 26 -1.01 -7.27 12.18
N THR A 27 -2.24 -6.98 12.63
CA THR A 27 -2.50 -6.59 14.03
C THR A 27 -2.63 -7.78 14.97
N SER A 28 -3.16 -8.90 14.49
CA SER A 28 -3.51 -10.06 15.32
C SER A 28 -2.64 -11.31 15.06
N ASN A 29 -1.78 -11.29 14.04
CA ASN A 29 -1.03 -12.47 13.55
C ASN A 29 -1.94 -13.68 13.24
N LYS A 30 -3.20 -13.43 12.90
CA LYS A 30 -4.18 -14.44 12.52
C LYS A 30 -4.89 -14.03 11.23
N PHE A 31 -5.15 -15.01 10.38
CA PHE A 31 -6.03 -14.82 9.24
C PHE A 31 -7.49 -15.07 9.68
N PRO A 32 -8.44 -14.18 9.38
CA PRO A 32 -9.83 -14.38 9.75
C PRO A 32 -10.47 -15.53 8.95
N THR A 33 -11.20 -16.41 9.63
CA THR A 33 -11.90 -17.56 9.00
C THR A 33 -13.33 -17.24 8.59
N ASP A 34 -13.95 -16.26 9.25
CA ASP A 34 -15.32 -15.83 8.97
C ASP A 34 -15.32 -14.56 8.10
N TYR A 35 -16.41 -14.34 7.36
CA TYR A 35 -16.56 -13.11 6.58
C TYR A 35 -16.55 -11.88 7.50
N ILE A 36 -15.66 -10.93 7.21
CA ILE A 36 -15.54 -9.66 7.96
C ILE A 36 -16.06 -8.51 7.08
N PRO A 37 -17.32 -8.09 7.24
CA PRO A 37 -17.83 -6.89 6.59
C PRO A 37 -17.15 -5.65 7.18
N THR A 38 -16.55 -4.83 6.32
CA THR A 38 -15.84 -3.62 6.73
C THR A 38 -16.82 -2.51 7.10
N VAL A 39 -17.16 -2.38 8.38
CA VAL A 39 -17.78 -1.16 8.95
C VAL A 39 -16.67 -0.29 9.55
N PHE A 40 -15.73 0.12 8.70
CA PHE A 40 -14.62 1.04 9.00
C PHE A 40 -13.98 0.89 10.39
N ASP A 41 -12.97 0.01 10.49
CA ASP A 41 -12.20 -0.15 11.73
C ASP A 41 -10.95 0.75 11.74
N ASN A 42 -10.78 1.49 12.83
CA ASN A 42 -9.56 2.24 13.13
C ASN A 42 -8.77 1.50 14.20
N PHE A 43 -7.55 1.07 13.87
CA PHE A 43 -6.64 0.45 14.81
C PHE A 43 -5.41 1.34 15.03
N SER A 44 -4.84 1.35 16.24
CA SER A 44 -3.57 2.04 16.49
C SER A 44 -2.65 1.20 17.36
N ALA A 45 -1.39 1.09 16.99
CA ALA A 45 -0.37 0.42 17.80
C ALA A 45 0.99 1.09 17.72
N ASN A 46 1.79 0.91 18.78
CA ASN A 46 3.20 1.27 18.76
C ASN A 46 4.00 0.19 18.04
N VAL A 47 4.75 0.58 17.01
CA VAL A 47 5.55 -0.32 16.17
C VAL A 47 7.00 0.15 16.20
N ALA A 48 7.93 -0.78 16.40
CA ALA A 48 9.36 -0.53 16.28
C ALA A 48 9.84 -0.86 14.87
N VAL A 49 10.39 0.15 14.16
CA VAL A 49 10.97 0.01 12.82
C VAL A 49 12.32 0.72 12.78
N ASP A 50 13.39 -0.01 12.45
CA ASP A 50 14.77 0.51 12.38
C ASP A 50 15.19 1.30 13.64
N GLY A 51 14.82 0.79 14.82
CA GLY A 51 15.11 1.41 16.11
C GLY A 51 14.25 2.63 16.48
N SER A 52 13.32 3.04 15.61
CA SER A 52 12.35 4.11 15.88
C SER A 52 11.02 3.51 16.32
N ILE A 53 10.46 4.00 17.42
CA ILE A 53 9.09 3.68 17.85
C ILE A 53 8.14 4.70 17.24
N VAL A 54 7.15 4.23 16.49
CA VAL A 54 6.09 5.05 15.89
C VAL A 54 4.73 4.58 16.36
N ASN A 55 3.79 5.51 16.54
CA ASN A 55 2.39 5.17 16.72
C ASN A 55 1.74 5.11 15.33
N LEU A 56 1.44 3.89 14.87
CA LEU A 56 0.83 3.63 13.58
C LEU A 56 -0.69 3.51 13.73
N GLY A 57 -1.43 4.46 13.17
CA GLY A 57 -2.87 4.36 12.98
C GLY A 57 -3.20 3.70 11.63
N LEU A 58 -3.91 2.59 11.65
CA LEU A 58 -4.40 1.84 10.50
C LEU A 58 -5.88 2.14 10.27
N TRP A 59 -6.23 2.48 9.04
CA TRP A 59 -7.59 2.86 8.64
C TRP A 59 -8.03 1.96 7.49
N ASP A 60 -9.05 1.13 7.74
CA ASP A 60 -9.64 0.26 6.73
C ASP A 60 -10.76 0.99 5.98
N THR A 61 -10.63 1.14 4.66
CA THR A 61 -11.71 1.76 3.87
C THR A 61 -12.76 0.75 3.50
N ALA A 62 -14.03 1.11 3.71
CA ALA A 62 -15.18 0.28 3.39
C ALA A 62 -15.13 -0.27 1.97
N ASP A 63 -15.56 -1.51 1.85
CA ASP A 63 -15.74 -2.17 0.58
C ASP A 63 -17.05 -1.66 -0.03
N LEU A 64 -16.99 -0.73 -1.00
CA LEU A 64 -18.17 -0.26 -1.74
C LEU A 64 -18.63 -1.36 -2.71
N ARG A 65 -19.19 -2.44 -2.15
CA ARG A 65 -19.81 -3.53 -2.90
C ARG A 65 -21.26 -3.16 -3.16
N ASP A 66 -21.51 -2.55 -4.31
CA ASP A 66 -22.76 -2.78 -5.01
C ASP A 66 -22.38 -3.60 -6.24
N ASP A 67 -22.41 -4.94 -6.15
CA ASP A 67 -22.68 -5.81 -7.30
C ASP A 67 -22.45 -7.29 -7.00
N SER A 68 -23.51 -8.08 -7.17
CA SER A 68 -23.57 -9.54 -7.26
C SER A 68 -22.64 -10.16 -8.34
N ARG A 69 -21.82 -9.35 -9.02
CA ARG A 69 -21.06 -9.72 -10.23
C ARG A 69 -19.63 -10.19 -9.92
N TYR A 70 -19.07 -9.88 -8.75
CA TYR A 70 -17.68 -10.25 -8.40
C TYR A 70 -17.45 -11.75 -8.16
N LEU A 71 -18.48 -12.50 -7.77
CA LEU A 71 -18.36 -13.95 -7.56
C LEU A 71 -18.31 -14.74 -8.88
N VAL A 72 -18.67 -14.10 -10.01
CA VAL A 72 -18.81 -14.78 -11.31
C VAL A 72 -17.51 -14.75 -12.13
N ASP A 73 -16.57 -13.83 -11.82
CA ASP A 73 -15.39 -13.58 -12.66
C ASP A 73 -14.10 -14.32 -12.23
N GLN A 74 -14.13 -15.01 -11.08
CA GLN A 74 -12.94 -15.74 -10.57
C GLN A 74 -12.59 -17.01 -11.36
N MET A 75 -13.40 -17.41 -12.34
CA MET A 75 -13.12 -18.59 -13.17
C MET A 75 -12.25 -18.30 -14.41
N GLY A 76 -11.79 -17.05 -14.61
CA GLY A 76 -10.97 -16.67 -15.77
C GLY A 76 -9.81 -15.72 -15.50
N SER A 77 -9.47 -15.45 -14.23
CA SER A 77 -8.56 -14.35 -13.89
C SER A 77 -7.11 -14.59 -14.32
N ASN A 78 -6.60 -13.73 -15.20
CA ASN A 78 -5.16 -13.64 -15.52
C ASN A 78 -4.41 -13.15 -14.26
N VAL A 79 -3.66 -14.04 -13.62
CA VAL A 79 -2.81 -13.72 -12.46
C VAL A 79 -1.81 -12.62 -12.83
N VAL A 80 -1.71 -11.58 -11.99
CA VAL A 80 -0.68 -10.55 -12.14
C VAL A 80 0.68 -11.13 -11.77
N THR A 81 1.63 -11.09 -12.69
CA THR A 81 3.02 -11.48 -12.43
C THR A 81 3.77 -10.39 -11.67
N SER A 82 4.83 -10.77 -10.96
CA SER A 82 5.69 -9.80 -10.25
C SER A 82 6.30 -8.75 -11.17
N ALA A 83 6.60 -9.11 -12.42
CA ALA A 83 7.09 -8.17 -13.43
C ALA A 83 6.04 -7.11 -13.78
N GLN A 84 4.77 -7.52 -13.95
CA GLN A 84 3.66 -6.59 -14.22
C GLN A 84 3.40 -5.67 -13.01
N GLY A 85 3.44 -6.20 -11.79
CA GLY A 85 3.28 -5.40 -10.58
C GLY A 85 4.38 -4.35 -10.39
N GLU A 86 5.64 -4.72 -10.62
CA GLU A 86 6.77 -3.80 -10.56
C GLU A 86 6.71 -2.74 -11.68
N GLU A 87 6.24 -3.11 -12.88
CA GLU A 87 6.04 -2.17 -13.96
C GLU A 87 4.93 -1.15 -13.61
N LEU A 88 3.80 -1.61 -13.08
CA LEU A 88 2.72 -0.73 -12.63
C LEU A 88 3.20 0.24 -11.53
N ARG A 89 4.00 -0.23 -10.57
CA ARG A 89 4.61 0.60 -9.52
C ARG A 89 5.40 1.77 -10.12
N LYS A 90 6.21 1.51 -11.15
CA LYS A 90 6.99 2.55 -11.85
C LYS A 90 6.07 3.54 -12.56
N GLN A 91 5.04 3.04 -13.24
CA GLN A 91 4.09 3.87 -13.99
C GLN A 91 3.34 4.85 -13.09
N ILE A 92 2.88 4.41 -11.91
CA ILE A 92 2.16 5.27 -10.95
C ILE A 92 3.09 6.07 -10.02
N GLY A 93 4.40 5.81 -10.06
CA GLY A 93 5.39 6.46 -9.20
C GLY A 93 5.29 6.06 -7.72
N ALA A 94 4.82 4.84 -7.43
CA ALA A 94 4.72 4.33 -6.07
C ALA A 94 6.10 4.04 -5.46
N ALA A 95 6.21 4.25 -4.15
CA ALA A 95 7.48 4.12 -3.43
C ALA A 95 8.01 2.67 -3.41
N ALA A 96 7.11 1.67 -3.36
CA ALA A 96 7.45 0.25 -3.31
C ALA A 96 6.34 -0.61 -3.91
N TYR A 97 6.70 -1.81 -4.34
CA TYR A 97 5.79 -2.91 -4.68
C TYR A 97 6.17 -4.10 -3.80
N ILE A 98 5.17 -4.71 -3.17
CA ILE A 98 5.36 -5.82 -2.23
C ILE A 98 4.22 -6.80 -2.47
N GLU A 99 4.56 -8.02 -2.91
CA GLU A 99 3.62 -9.14 -2.94
C GLU A 99 3.47 -9.69 -1.53
N CYS A 100 2.23 -9.86 -1.08
CA CYS A 100 1.95 -10.40 0.24
C CYS A 100 0.75 -11.34 0.22
N SER A 101 0.66 -12.19 1.24
CA SER A 101 -0.46 -13.09 1.45
C SER A 101 -0.85 -13.04 2.92
N SER A 102 -2.03 -12.52 3.21
CA SER A 102 -2.58 -12.52 4.58
C SER A 102 -2.83 -13.96 5.06
N LYS A 103 -3.15 -14.89 4.15
CA LYS A 103 -3.44 -16.29 4.48
C LYS A 103 -2.20 -17.03 4.98
N THR A 104 -1.06 -16.81 4.35
CA THR A 104 0.22 -17.43 4.72
C THR A 104 1.10 -16.51 5.57
N GLN A 105 0.62 -15.29 5.85
CA GLN A 105 1.34 -14.20 6.52
C GLN A 105 2.62 -13.73 5.80
N GLN A 106 2.86 -14.19 4.57
CA GLN A 106 4.03 -13.84 3.80
C GLN A 106 4.03 -12.34 3.50
N ASN A 107 5.13 -11.66 3.85
CA ASN A 107 5.41 -10.24 3.59
C ASN A 107 4.41 -9.21 4.18
N VAL A 108 3.42 -9.63 4.98
CA VAL A 108 2.45 -8.70 5.57
C VAL A 108 3.14 -7.64 6.42
N LYS A 109 4.07 -8.04 7.30
CA LYS A 109 4.89 -7.09 8.07
C LYS A 109 5.71 -6.17 7.19
N ALA A 110 6.27 -6.69 6.09
CA ALA A 110 7.12 -5.92 5.17
C ALA A 110 6.34 -4.78 4.51
N VAL A 111 5.05 -4.96 4.22
CA VAL A 111 4.17 -3.90 3.70
C VAL A 111 4.15 -2.70 4.65
N PHE A 112 3.83 -2.92 5.92
CA PHE A 112 3.69 -1.84 6.90
C PHE A 112 5.04 -1.26 7.35
N ASP A 113 6.07 -2.09 7.50
CA ASP A 113 7.44 -1.62 7.76
C ASP A 113 7.92 -0.69 6.64
N THR A 114 7.67 -1.06 5.38
CA THR A 114 8.06 -0.25 4.22
C THR A 114 7.28 1.07 4.18
N ALA A 115 5.98 1.04 4.47
CA ALA A 115 5.16 2.25 4.56
C ALA A 115 5.71 3.22 5.64
N ILE A 116 6.05 2.70 6.82
CA ILE A 116 6.68 3.48 7.90
C ILE A 116 8.01 4.05 7.44
N LYS A 117 8.89 3.24 6.85
CA LYS A 117 10.22 3.68 6.36
C LYS A 117 10.11 4.79 5.32
N VAL A 118 9.15 4.70 4.39
CA VAL A 118 8.91 5.72 3.37
C VAL A 118 8.53 7.07 3.99
N VAL A 119 7.78 7.07 5.09
CA VAL A 119 7.39 8.29 5.82
C VAL A 119 8.55 8.84 6.67
N LEU A 120 9.36 7.97 7.25
CA LEU A 120 10.48 8.36 8.11
C LEU A 120 11.71 8.87 7.33
N GLN A 121 11.93 8.36 6.12
CA GLN A 121 13.04 8.78 5.27
C GLN A 121 12.77 10.14 4.60
N PRO A 122 13.80 10.98 4.39
CA PRO A 122 13.63 12.25 3.70
C PRO A 122 13.08 12.02 2.28
N PRO A 123 12.20 12.92 1.78
CA PRO A 123 11.52 12.71 0.50
C PRO A 123 12.52 12.59 -0.65
N ARG A 124 12.44 11.49 -1.41
CA ARG A 124 13.16 11.31 -2.69
C ARG A 124 12.58 12.24 -3.77
N ARG A 125 12.70 13.55 -3.60
CA ARG A 125 12.20 14.54 -4.59
C ARG A 125 13.38 15.21 -5.29
N LYS A 126 14.11 14.48 -6.15
CA LYS A 126 15.08 15.11 -7.08
C LYS A 126 15.01 14.70 -8.56
N GLU A 127 14.15 13.76 -9.00
CA GLU A 127 14.22 13.33 -10.42
C GLU A 127 13.07 13.79 -11.33
N MET A 128 11.86 14.05 -10.83
CA MET A 128 10.75 14.48 -11.71
C MET A 128 10.84 15.95 -12.18
N VAL A 129 11.45 16.85 -11.40
CA VAL A 129 11.60 18.27 -11.79
C VAL A 129 12.66 18.42 -12.90
N ALA A 130 13.71 17.59 -12.90
CA ALA A 130 14.76 17.62 -13.92
C ALA A 130 14.25 17.16 -15.30
N ARG A 131 13.33 16.17 -15.35
CA ARG A 131 12.79 15.66 -16.62
C ARG A 131 11.83 16.64 -17.30
N LYS A 132 11.11 17.46 -16.52
CA LYS A 132 10.27 18.55 -17.06
C LYS A 132 11.10 19.72 -17.60
N LYS A 133 12.28 19.98 -17.01
CA LYS A 133 13.23 21.00 -17.50
C LYS A 133 13.90 20.59 -18.82
N ARG A 134 14.27 19.30 -18.98
CA ARG A 134 14.85 18.76 -20.23
C ARG A 134 13.87 18.73 -21.42
N ARG A 135 12.56 18.55 -21.20
CA ARG A 135 11.55 18.58 -22.28
C ARG A 135 11.15 20.01 -22.72
N ARG A 136 11.45 21.03 -21.91
CA ARG A 136 11.22 22.44 -22.30
C ARG A 136 12.36 23.05 -23.11
N SER A 137 13.56 22.45 -23.11
CA SER A 137 14.72 22.96 -23.84
C SER A 137 14.87 22.42 -25.27
N SER A 138 13.97 21.55 -25.73
CA SER A 138 14.00 21.00 -27.10
C SER A 138 12.94 21.63 -28.03
N GLY A 139 12.47 22.84 -27.71
CA GLY A 139 11.50 23.58 -28.52
C GLY A 139 12.17 24.69 -29.33
N CYS A 140 12.30 24.46 -30.64
CA CYS A 140 12.42 25.43 -31.74
C CYS A 140 13.66 26.34 -31.79
N SER A 141 14.56 26.06 -32.73
CA SER A 141 15.41 27.07 -33.37
C SER A 141 14.83 27.33 -34.76
N LEU A 142 14.14 28.46 -34.92
CA LEU A 142 13.86 29.04 -36.24
C LEU A 142 15.14 29.78 -36.68
N ALA A 143 15.73 29.33 -37.78
CA ALA A 143 16.62 30.09 -38.64
C ALA A 143 16.19 29.83 -40.09
#